data_AF-A0A0B5ATX2-F1
#
_entry.id   AF-A0A0B5ATX2-F1
#
_cell.length_a   1.000
_cell.length_b   1.000
_cell.length_c   1.000
_cell.angle_alpha   90.00
_cell.angle_beta   90.00
_cell.angle_gamma   90.00
#
_symmetry.space_group_name_H-M   'P 1'
#
loop_
_entity.id
_entity.type
_entity.pdbx_description
1 polymer ?
#
loop_
_entity_poly.entity_id
_entity_poly.type
_entity_poly.pdbx_seq_one_letter_code
_entity_poly.pdbx_strand_id
1 'polypeptide(L)'
;MAFNQIGPNMDLENLQKLNENFDKAETSANQTRAELDSIVMSADPTISDQLKVGAGGIDYGSPQQRLLQERQQLTDQLADIASESVVISKADLTPIVLKNGSKVISTGDSLSFNRHPFEAGTIGGNNGYEYQVGMLSWSFMVRDAIHRMDEYFKNITEIPIRSKNLDANFFYYPLSAPYRNAAFNGIMLMLQTKNVNEEFSFRFRHNNPNNKAIIYSSYNVLNVASAFDIHVDGVFQKNVNTYGVGKDHQGYDIFAIEIDLLGDNQHHDIKISNITQTHPTPSSDGMKYIYLYGIGTKFTTFKMTGQGGTTSQWLLDNVQTRILDHNADVVFITTGANDITNGLSAEQTYQNVSSIVSAIKSNKPSSQIILLSTTKRSTYSVEQTMPYVNAIKKVAQEQGCGFVDLVNLLINVENSLIDGVHMSIIGNDILAKTILKEFFNGANYQKDLVSGNEAYFRDKTKYDFPKQIKGWARISYSGSNYVIDSQSSEGWIESVTKSGTDKVLVKFKVNAVMTMKGIVRSGFVYGFNAQKYFTTTTPPALAYTVELAGWSLDTVTFFLRKTDGTAITETDYTNEPAAFKFMITY
;
A
#
# COMPACT_ATOMS: atom_id res chain seq x y z
N MET A 1 -45.42 12.28 3.15
CA MET A 1 -46.13 11.50 2.11
C MET A 1 -46.16 12.33 0.83
N ALA A 2 -45.14 12.20 -0.03
CA ALA A 2 -45.14 12.60 -1.46
C ALA A 2 -43.70 12.51 -2.02
N PHE A 3 -43.04 11.35 -1.90
CA PHE A 3 -41.81 11.02 -2.64
C PHE A 3 -41.81 9.50 -2.83
N ASN A 4 -42.67 9.03 -3.72
CA ASN A 4 -42.73 7.65 -4.22
C ASN A 4 -43.42 7.72 -5.58
N GLN A 5 -42.68 8.15 -6.61
CA GLN A 5 -43.02 7.95 -8.04
C GLN A 5 -41.90 8.53 -8.91
N ILE A 6 -40.77 7.82 -8.99
CA ILE A 6 -39.94 7.84 -10.20
C ILE A 6 -39.62 6.36 -10.50
N GLY A 7 -40.50 5.76 -11.30
CA GLY A 7 -40.29 4.47 -11.94
C GLY A 7 -39.55 4.63 -13.30
N PRO A 8 -39.23 3.52 -13.96
CA PRO A 8 -38.14 3.43 -14.93
C PRO A 8 -38.62 3.85 -16.32
N ASN A 9 -38.32 5.08 -16.72
CA ASN A 9 -38.19 5.49 -18.10
C ASN A 9 -37.24 6.67 -18.10
N MET A 10 -35.97 6.42 -18.35
CA MET A 10 -35.11 7.48 -18.85
C MET A 10 -35.71 7.82 -20.23
N ASP A 11 -36.43 8.93 -20.32
CA ASP A 11 -37.06 9.41 -21.55
C ASP A 11 -36.01 9.36 -22.68
N LEU A 12 -36.42 8.93 -23.87
CA LEU A 12 -35.62 8.94 -25.09
C LEU A 12 -34.91 10.30 -25.28
N GLU A 13 -35.54 11.37 -24.81
CA GLU A 13 -34.97 12.73 -24.79
C GLU A 13 -33.70 12.86 -23.93
N ASN A 14 -33.63 12.19 -22.77
CA ASN A 14 -32.44 12.20 -21.90
C ASN A 14 -31.31 11.33 -22.46
N LEU A 15 -31.64 10.21 -23.12
CA LEU A 15 -30.67 9.40 -23.85
C LEU A 15 -30.09 10.15 -25.05
N GLN A 16 -30.93 10.89 -25.79
CA GLN A 16 -30.48 11.75 -26.89
C GLN A 16 -29.58 12.88 -26.40
N LYS A 17 -29.93 13.56 -25.31
CA LYS A 17 -29.08 14.60 -24.69
C LYS A 17 -27.73 14.05 -24.22
N LEU A 18 -27.71 12.83 -23.67
CA LEU A 18 -26.46 12.17 -23.26
C LEU A 18 -25.59 11.86 -24.49
N ASN A 19 -26.19 11.37 -25.58
CA ASN A 19 -25.49 11.07 -26.82
C ASN A 19 -24.93 12.34 -27.49
N GLU A 20 -25.70 13.42 -27.52
CA GLU A 20 -25.24 14.73 -28.01
C GLU A 20 -24.09 15.30 -27.18
N ASN A 21 -24.09 15.08 -25.86
CA ASN A 21 -22.99 15.49 -25.00
C ASN A 21 -21.72 14.66 -25.25
N PHE A 22 -21.87 13.36 -25.54
CA PHE A 22 -20.78 12.49 -25.97
C PHE A 22 -20.17 12.96 -27.30
N ASP A 23 -20.99 13.21 -28.32
CA ASP A 23 -20.54 13.66 -29.64
C ASP A 23 -19.78 15.00 -29.55
N LYS A 24 -20.24 15.92 -28.68
CA LYS A 24 -19.57 17.21 -28.42
C LYS A 24 -18.22 17.03 -27.72
N ALA A 25 -18.14 16.14 -26.73
CA ALA A 25 -16.90 15.85 -26.03
C ALA A 25 -15.86 15.19 -26.95
N GLU A 26 -16.29 14.23 -27.78
CA GLU A 26 -15.43 13.58 -28.77
C GLU A 26 -14.93 14.56 -29.84
N THR A 27 -15.82 15.43 -30.34
CA THR A 27 -15.46 16.50 -31.28
C THR A 27 -14.42 17.45 -30.67
N SER A 28 -14.62 17.89 -29.43
CA SER A 28 -13.68 18.76 -28.73
C SER A 28 -12.31 18.09 -28.53
N ALA A 29 -12.28 16.81 -28.14
CA ALA A 29 -11.04 16.05 -27.96
C ALA A 29 -10.27 15.88 -29.29
N ASN A 30 -10.98 15.59 -30.38
CA ASN A 30 -10.39 15.48 -31.71
C ASN A 30 -9.86 16.82 -32.24
N GLN A 31 -10.53 17.92 -31.93
CA GLN A 31 -10.05 19.26 -32.28
C GLN A 31 -8.77 19.62 -31.51
N THR A 32 -8.73 19.38 -30.20
CA THR A 32 -7.52 19.55 -29.38
C THR A 32 -6.36 18.69 -29.88
N ARG A 33 -6.64 17.45 -30.30
CA ARG A 33 -5.65 16.56 -30.91
C ARG A 33 -5.07 17.13 -32.21
N ALA A 34 -5.92 17.62 -33.11
CA ALA A 34 -5.50 18.22 -34.37
C ALA A 34 -4.67 19.50 -34.18
N GLU A 35 -5.04 20.34 -33.21
CA GLU A 35 -4.28 21.55 -32.85
C GLU A 35 -2.90 21.19 -32.30
N LEU A 36 -2.80 20.17 -31.44
CA LEU A 36 -1.53 19.70 -30.90
C LEU A 36 -0.64 19.04 -31.95
N ASP A 37 -1.18 18.20 -32.82
CA ASP A 37 -0.43 17.59 -33.93
C ASP A 37 0.11 18.68 -34.87
N SER A 38 -0.66 19.74 -35.12
CA SER A 38 -0.20 20.92 -35.88
C SER A 38 0.95 21.67 -35.18
N ILE A 39 0.94 21.77 -33.84
CA ILE A 39 2.00 22.41 -33.07
C ILE A 39 3.28 21.53 -33.08
N VAL A 40 3.14 20.22 -32.94
CA VAL A 40 4.27 19.28 -32.98
C VAL A 40 4.92 19.22 -34.36
N MET A 41 4.11 19.26 -35.43
CA MET A 41 4.63 19.27 -36.80
C MET A 41 5.22 20.62 -37.23
N SER A 42 4.90 21.72 -36.55
CA SER A 42 5.42 23.06 -36.86
C SER A 42 6.59 23.50 -35.97
N ALA A 43 6.95 22.72 -34.95
CA ALA A 43 8.00 23.09 -34.01
C ALA A 43 9.41 22.84 -34.60
N ASP A 44 10.17 23.93 -34.73
CA ASP A 44 11.63 23.93 -34.85
C ASP A 44 12.23 23.08 -33.70
N PRO A 45 13.17 22.15 -33.98
CA PRO A 45 13.78 21.29 -32.96
C PRO A 45 14.42 22.05 -31.78
N THR A 46 14.68 23.35 -31.90
CA THR A 46 15.16 24.21 -30.80
C THR A 46 14.08 24.63 -29.79
N ILE A 47 12.79 24.56 -30.13
CA ILE A 47 11.66 24.89 -29.22
C ILE A 47 11.36 23.74 -28.23
N SER A 48 11.74 22.51 -28.58
CA SER A 48 11.60 21.32 -27.73
C SER A 48 12.31 21.46 -26.37
N ASP A 49 13.43 22.19 -26.33
CA ASP A 49 14.18 22.43 -25.10
C ASP A 49 13.62 23.58 -24.25
N GLN A 50 12.91 24.55 -24.84
CA GLN A 50 12.25 25.64 -24.11
C GLN A 50 10.92 25.20 -23.49
N LEU A 51 10.26 24.18 -24.04
CA LEU A 51 9.00 23.63 -23.49
C LEU A 51 9.19 22.71 -22.27
N LYS A 52 10.44 22.35 -21.91
CA LYS A 52 10.76 21.59 -20.70
C LYS A 52 10.57 22.39 -19.41
N VAL A 53 10.57 23.72 -19.49
CA VAL A 53 10.45 24.59 -18.31
C VAL A 53 9.31 25.57 -18.54
N GLY A 54 8.14 25.27 -17.99
CA GLY A 54 7.02 26.23 -18.00
C GLY A 54 7.33 27.45 -17.13
N ALA A 55 6.64 28.57 -17.39
CA ALA A 55 6.66 29.75 -16.53
C ALA A 55 6.29 29.34 -15.09
N GLY A 56 7.28 29.32 -14.20
CA GLY A 56 7.16 28.79 -12.83
C GLY A 56 8.22 27.77 -12.42
N GLY A 57 9.11 27.34 -13.33
CA GLY A 57 10.20 26.41 -12.97
C GLY A 57 9.72 25.00 -12.59
N ILE A 58 8.53 24.63 -13.06
CA ILE A 58 7.99 23.28 -12.95
C ILE A 58 8.42 22.54 -14.21
N ASP A 59 9.22 21.48 -14.02
CA ASP A 59 9.53 20.49 -15.06
C ASP A 59 8.31 19.59 -15.23
N TYR A 60 7.66 19.70 -16.38
CA TYR A 60 6.42 18.99 -16.69
C TYR A 60 6.66 17.63 -17.38
N GLY A 61 7.91 17.16 -17.42
CA GLY A 61 8.28 15.96 -18.16
C GLY A 61 8.28 16.15 -19.67
N SER A 62 8.53 15.08 -20.43
CA SER A 62 8.48 15.12 -21.90
C SER A 62 7.05 15.42 -22.39
N PRO A 63 6.87 16.01 -23.58
CA PRO A 63 5.53 16.20 -24.17
C PRO A 63 4.67 14.93 -24.19
N GLN A 64 5.28 13.75 -24.33
CA GLN A 64 4.60 12.45 -24.23
C GLN A 64 4.10 12.16 -22.82
N GLN A 65 4.85 12.52 -21.76
CA GLN A 65 4.40 12.36 -20.37
C GLN A 65 3.22 13.27 -20.06
N ARG A 66 3.20 14.50 -20.59
CA ARG A 66 2.07 15.41 -20.49
C ARG A 66 0.82 14.86 -21.17
N LEU A 67 0.95 14.37 -22.41
CA LEU A 67 -0.14 13.73 -23.14
C LEU A 67 -0.70 12.50 -22.41
N LEU A 68 0.15 11.69 -21.77
CA LEU A 68 -0.29 10.56 -20.96
C LEU A 68 -1.05 10.99 -19.70
N GLN A 69 -0.59 12.04 -19.01
CA GLN A 69 -1.28 12.60 -17.84
C GLN A 69 -2.62 13.23 -18.21
N GLU A 70 -2.68 14.00 -19.29
CA GLU A 70 -3.91 14.61 -19.81
C GLU A 70 -4.90 13.54 -20.29
N ARG A 71 -4.43 12.50 -21.01
CA ARG A 71 -5.25 11.35 -21.40
C ARG A 71 -5.80 10.62 -20.18
N GLN A 72 -5.00 10.43 -19.13
CA GLN A 72 -5.46 9.81 -17.88
C GLN A 72 -6.47 10.68 -17.14
N GLN A 73 -6.26 12.00 -17.07
CA GLN A 73 -7.22 12.93 -16.47
C GLN A 73 -8.55 12.94 -17.23
N LEU A 74 -8.52 12.93 -18.56
CA LEU A 74 -9.72 12.86 -19.38
C LEU A 74 -10.44 11.51 -19.20
N THR A 75 -9.68 10.41 -19.08
CA THR A 75 -10.22 9.08 -18.77
C THR A 75 -10.87 9.06 -17.38
N ASP A 76 -10.22 9.67 -16.39
CA ASP A 76 -10.76 9.81 -15.03
C ASP A 76 -12.09 10.63 -15.06
N GLN A 77 -12.14 11.72 -15.85
CA GLN A 77 -13.36 12.55 -16.02
C GLN A 77 -14.50 11.81 -16.76
N LEU A 78 -14.18 11.03 -17.80
CA LEU A 78 -15.17 10.23 -18.52
C LEU A 78 -15.72 9.09 -17.67
N ALA A 79 -14.88 8.49 -16.83
CA ALA A 79 -15.32 7.50 -15.84
C ALA A 79 -16.27 8.13 -14.80
N ASP A 80 -16.00 9.37 -14.39
CA ASP A 80 -16.90 10.12 -13.50
C ASP A 80 -18.28 10.38 -14.15
N ILE A 81 -18.32 10.74 -15.43
CA ILE A 81 -19.59 10.97 -16.16
C ILE A 81 -20.34 9.66 -16.39
N ALA A 82 -19.64 8.57 -16.72
CA ALA A 82 -20.28 7.26 -16.94
C ALA A 82 -20.90 6.69 -15.63
N SER A 83 -20.35 7.04 -14.46
CA SER A 83 -20.73 6.45 -13.18
C SER A 83 -22.20 6.64 -12.80
N GLU A 84 -22.86 7.73 -13.20
CA GLU A 84 -24.25 8.03 -12.81
C GLU A 84 -25.29 7.06 -13.41
N SER A 85 -24.96 6.36 -14.50
CA SER A 85 -25.87 5.36 -15.13
C SER A 85 -25.48 3.90 -14.87
N VAL A 86 -24.26 3.69 -14.36
CA VAL A 86 -23.58 2.39 -14.25
C VAL A 86 -23.72 1.78 -12.85
N VAL A 87 -24.06 2.61 -11.86
CA VAL A 87 -24.11 2.20 -10.45
C VAL A 87 -25.49 2.44 -9.85
N ILE A 88 -25.98 1.46 -9.10
CA ILE A 88 -27.11 1.65 -8.18
C ILE A 88 -26.52 1.66 -6.78
N SER A 89 -26.34 2.83 -6.17
CA SER A 89 -25.85 2.94 -4.80
C SER A 89 -27.01 2.92 -3.80
N LYS A 90 -26.83 2.18 -2.70
CA LYS A 90 -27.88 1.95 -1.69
C LYS A 90 -27.66 2.76 -0.41
N ALA A 91 -26.42 3.05 -0.05
CA ALA A 91 -26.01 3.85 1.09
C ALA A 91 -24.48 3.94 1.14
N ASP A 92 -23.97 4.99 1.77
CA ASP A 92 -22.57 5.07 2.20
C ASP A 92 -22.28 3.98 3.25
N LEU A 93 -21.37 3.06 2.92
CA LEU A 93 -20.98 1.93 3.77
C LEU A 93 -19.82 2.28 4.71
N THR A 94 -19.30 3.50 4.64
CA THR A 94 -18.21 4.00 5.50
C THR A 94 -18.47 3.75 6.98
N PRO A 95 -19.66 4.05 7.55
CA PRO A 95 -19.90 3.83 8.98
C PRO A 95 -19.77 2.36 9.39
N ILE A 96 -20.07 1.42 8.48
CA ILE A 96 -19.94 -0.02 8.74
C ILE A 96 -18.46 -0.39 8.83
N VAL A 97 -17.66 0.01 7.85
CA VAL A 97 -16.26 -0.43 7.78
C VAL A 97 -15.31 0.35 8.70
N LEU A 98 -15.72 1.51 9.22
CA LEU A 98 -14.98 2.22 10.28
C LEU A 98 -15.13 1.57 11.65
N LYS A 99 -16.14 0.73 11.88
CA LYS A 99 -16.29 0.01 13.13
C LYS A 99 -15.22 -1.08 13.26
N ASN A 100 -14.56 -1.12 14.42
CA ASN A 100 -13.61 -2.21 14.74
C ASN A 100 -14.32 -3.57 14.75
N GLY A 101 -13.71 -4.57 14.14
CA GLY A 101 -14.24 -5.93 14.06
C GLY A 101 -15.26 -6.15 12.94
N SER A 102 -15.51 -5.16 12.08
CA SER A 102 -16.35 -5.34 10.89
C SER A 102 -15.79 -6.40 9.96
N LYS A 103 -16.68 -7.11 9.28
CA LYS A 103 -16.35 -8.23 8.40
C LYS A 103 -16.81 -7.94 6.98
N VAL A 104 -15.92 -8.10 6.03
CA VAL A 104 -16.14 -7.89 4.60
C VAL A 104 -15.71 -9.17 3.87
N ILE A 105 -16.45 -9.54 2.83
CA ILE A 105 -16.05 -10.62 1.94
C ILE A 105 -16.18 -10.20 0.48
N SER A 106 -15.27 -10.67 -0.36
CA SER A 106 -15.42 -10.68 -1.83
C SER A 106 -15.49 -12.12 -2.31
N THR A 107 -16.52 -12.45 -3.08
CA THR A 107 -16.82 -13.83 -3.49
C THR A 107 -17.39 -13.91 -4.90
N GLY A 108 -17.56 -15.15 -5.37
CA GLY A 108 -18.06 -15.49 -6.69
C GLY A 108 -16.99 -16.14 -7.57
N ASP A 109 -16.91 -15.74 -8.83
CA ASP A 109 -16.00 -16.35 -9.81
C ASP A 109 -14.60 -15.71 -9.82
N SER A 110 -13.80 -15.98 -10.87
CA SER A 110 -12.45 -15.43 -11.03
C SER A 110 -12.42 -13.90 -11.07
N LEU A 111 -13.50 -13.21 -11.45
CA LEU A 111 -13.54 -11.75 -11.48
C LEU A 111 -13.56 -11.12 -10.08
N SER A 112 -13.95 -11.87 -9.04
CA SER A 112 -14.02 -11.39 -7.65
C SER A 112 -12.65 -11.10 -7.01
N PHE A 113 -11.60 -11.74 -7.52
CA PHE A 113 -10.19 -11.52 -7.12
C PHE A 113 -9.28 -11.23 -8.31
N ASN A 114 -9.74 -11.49 -9.54
CA ASN A 114 -9.19 -11.09 -10.83
C ASN A 114 -7.64 -11.12 -10.93
N ARG A 115 -7.09 -12.34 -10.86
CA ARG A 115 -5.63 -12.56 -10.80
C ARG A 115 -4.85 -12.34 -12.09
N HIS A 116 -5.51 -12.43 -13.24
CA HIS A 116 -4.85 -12.61 -14.54
C HIS A 116 -3.77 -11.58 -14.91
N PRO A 117 -3.85 -10.29 -14.55
CA PRO A 117 -2.76 -9.34 -14.81
C PRO A 117 -1.47 -9.63 -14.05
N PHE A 118 -1.53 -10.51 -13.06
CA PHE A 118 -0.51 -10.68 -12.03
C PHE A 118 0.04 -12.11 -12.00
N GLU A 119 -0.36 -12.98 -12.93
CA GLU A 119 -0.09 -14.42 -12.89
C GLU A 119 1.37 -14.82 -13.16
N ALA A 120 2.23 -13.92 -13.64
CA ALA A 120 3.59 -14.22 -14.11
C ALA A 120 4.50 -14.81 -13.00
N GLY A 121 4.37 -16.12 -12.73
CA GLY A 121 5.08 -16.95 -11.75
C GLY A 121 4.44 -17.06 -10.37
N THR A 122 3.14 -16.77 -10.24
CA THR A 122 2.41 -16.94 -8.98
C THR A 122 2.14 -18.42 -8.67
N ILE A 123 2.47 -18.85 -7.46
CA ILE A 123 2.02 -20.13 -6.87
C ILE A 123 0.54 -19.93 -6.52
N GLY A 124 -0.38 -20.14 -7.46
CA GLY A 124 -1.80 -19.87 -7.24
C GLY A 124 -2.69 -21.02 -7.66
N GLY A 125 -3.66 -21.39 -6.82
CA GLY A 125 -4.64 -22.43 -7.10
C GLY A 125 -5.86 -21.88 -7.85
N ASN A 126 -7.05 -22.18 -7.35
CA ASN A 126 -8.34 -21.74 -7.91
C ASN A 126 -9.10 -20.79 -6.98
N ASN A 127 -8.66 -20.59 -5.74
CA ASN A 127 -9.38 -19.80 -4.75
C ASN A 127 -8.74 -18.43 -4.53
N GLY A 128 -9.55 -17.39 -4.32
CA GLY A 128 -9.08 -16.03 -4.06
C GLY A 128 -8.10 -15.91 -2.89
N TYR A 129 -8.29 -16.73 -1.85
CA TYR A 129 -7.41 -16.79 -0.69
C TYR A 129 -6.06 -17.49 -0.96
N GLU A 130 -5.81 -18.05 -2.14
CA GLU A 130 -4.52 -18.70 -2.47
C GLU A 130 -3.53 -17.73 -3.13
N TYR A 131 -3.97 -16.55 -3.56
CA TYR A 131 -3.12 -15.56 -4.22
C TYR A 131 -2.47 -14.59 -3.24
N GLN A 132 -1.45 -13.88 -3.68
CA GLN A 132 -0.76 -12.89 -2.87
C GLN A 132 -1.67 -11.73 -2.47
N VAL A 133 -1.60 -11.30 -1.20
CA VAL A 133 -2.42 -10.19 -0.69
C VAL A 133 -2.08 -8.83 -1.31
N GLY A 134 -0.87 -8.63 -1.84
CA GLY A 134 -0.47 -7.34 -2.43
C GLY A 134 -0.83 -7.20 -3.90
N MET A 135 -1.48 -8.20 -4.48
CA MET A 135 -1.96 -8.15 -5.86
C MET A 135 -2.85 -6.92 -6.06
N LEU A 136 -2.62 -6.13 -7.10
CA LEU A 136 -3.44 -4.94 -7.37
C LEU A 136 -4.73 -5.26 -8.12
N SER A 137 -5.40 -6.35 -7.74
CA SER A 137 -6.76 -6.54 -8.21
C SER A 137 -7.69 -5.64 -7.40
N TRP A 138 -8.86 -5.32 -7.98
CA TRP A 138 -9.76 -4.34 -7.40
C TRP A 138 -10.14 -4.65 -5.94
N SER A 139 -10.32 -5.93 -5.60
CA SER A 139 -10.80 -6.34 -4.28
C SER A 139 -9.72 -6.19 -3.21
N PHE A 140 -8.45 -6.47 -3.53
CA PHE A 140 -7.33 -6.18 -2.64
C PHE A 140 -7.10 -4.67 -2.47
N MET A 141 -7.27 -3.88 -3.54
CA MET A 141 -7.19 -2.42 -3.46
C MET A 141 -8.30 -1.83 -2.58
N VAL A 142 -9.54 -2.32 -2.73
CA VAL A 142 -10.66 -1.92 -1.86
C VAL A 142 -10.42 -2.33 -0.41
N ARG A 143 -9.89 -3.55 -0.15
CA ARG A 143 -9.49 -3.96 1.21
C ARG A 143 -8.51 -2.99 1.83
N ASP A 144 -7.43 -2.67 1.11
CA ASP A 144 -6.35 -1.83 1.65
C ASP A 144 -6.84 -0.40 1.90
N ALA A 145 -7.70 0.13 1.00
CA ALA A 145 -8.35 1.41 1.20
C ALA A 145 -9.24 1.41 2.44
N ILE A 146 -10.07 0.38 2.64
CA ILE A 146 -10.94 0.25 3.83
C ILE A 146 -10.13 0.32 5.13
N HIS A 147 -8.99 -0.36 5.22
CA HIS A 147 -8.13 -0.30 6.40
C HIS A 147 -7.58 1.11 6.62
N ARG A 148 -7.16 1.78 5.53
CA ARG A 148 -6.62 3.15 5.54
C ARG A 148 -7.68 4.23 5.81
N MET A 149 -8.97 3.89 5.84
CA MET A 149 -10.02 4.81 6.29
C MET A 149 -9.98 5.07 7.80
N ASP A 150 -9.26 4.25 8.55
CA ASP A 150 -8.91 4.59 9.92
C ASP A 150 -8.03 5.85 9.93
N GLU A 151 -8.53 6.93 10.54
CA GLU A 151 -7.83 8.21 10.59
C GLU A 151 -6.46 8.13 11.29
N TYR A 152 -6.26 7.11 12.14
CA TYR A 152 -5.00 6.85 12.84
C TYR A 152 -4.11 5.84 12.14
N PHE A 153 -4.53 5.30 10.99
CA PHE A 153 -3.70 4.37 10.24
C PHE A 153 -2.35 5.02 9.89
N LYS A 154 -1.30 4.27 10.18
CA LYS A 154 0.07 4.57 9.77
C LYS A 154 0.63 3.35 9.07
N ASN A 155 1.03 3.52 7.82
CA ASN A 155 1.82 2.51 7.15
C ASN A 155 3.16 2.36 7.88
N ILE A 156 3.76 1.19 7.81
CA ILE A 156 5.03 0.92 8.49
C ILE A 156 6.17 1.87 8.08
N THR A 157 6.14 2.42 6.86
CA THR A 157 7.11 3.43 6.41
C THR A 157 6.95 4.79 7.08
N GLU A 158 5.79 5.08 7.69
CA GLU A 158 5.56 6.32 8.44
C GLU A 158 6.02 6.20 9.91
N ILE A 159 6.42 5.01 10.36
CA ILE A 159 6.70 4.70 11.76
C ILE A 159 8.21 4.55 11.95
N PRO A 160 8.88 5.47 12.68
CA PRO A 160 10.28 5.29 13.04
C PRO A 160 10.41 4.13 14.03
N ILE A 161 11.06 3.05 13.60
CA ILE A 161 11.36 1.89 14.45
C ILE A 161 12.83 1.93 14.85
N ARG A 162 13.10 1.62 16.12
CA ARG A 162 14.44 1.53 16.70
C ARG A 162 14.70 0.11 17.16
N SER A 163 15.92 -0.37 16.98
CA SER A 163 16.43 -1.57 17.66
C SER A 163 17.28 -1.17 18.85
N LYS A 164 17.31 -2.01 19.90
CA LYS A 164 18.15 -1.81 21.07
C LYS A 164 19.61 -2.17 20.78
N ASN A 165 19.84 -3.25 20.04
CA ASN A 165 21.17 -3.63 19.61
C ASN A 165 21.35 -3.37 18.10
N LEU A 166 22.61 -3.26 17.69
CA LEU A 166 23.00 -2.99 16.30
C LEU A 166 22.97 -4.24 15.42
N ASP A 167 22.60 -5.39 15.98
CA ASP A 167 22.54 -6.69 15.28
C ASP A 167 21.23 -6.91 14.51
N ALA A 168 20.29 -5.97 14.64
CA ALA A 168 19.02 -6.03 13.97
C ALA A 168 19.12 -5.53 12.52
N ASN A 169 18.45 -6.24 11.61
CA ASN A 169 18.31 -5.81 10.24
C ASN A 169 16.86 -5.40 9.94
N PHE A 170 16.73 -4.33 9.15
CA PHE A 170 15.47 -3.80 8.67
C PHE A 170 15.43 -3.98 7.16
N PHE A 171 14.50 -4.81 6.70
CA PHE A 171 14.28 -4.98 5.27
C PHE A 171 12.89 -4.48 4.92
N TYR A 172 12.85 -3.41 4.14
CA TYR A 172 11.64 -3.06 3.41
C TYR A 172 11.61 -3.95 2.19
N TYR A 173 10.63 -4.86 2.11
CA TYR A 173 10.47 -5.68 0.92
C TYR A 173 10.03 -4.76 -0.22
N PRO A 174 10.88 -4.53 -1.23
CA PRO A 174 10.53 -3.62 -2.30
C PRO A 174 9.63 -4.30 -3.32
N LEU A 175 8.89 -3.47 -4.05
CA LEU A 175 8.06 -3.81 -5.23
C LEU A 175 8.84 -4.52 -6.38
N SER A 176 10.11 -4.89 -6.17
CA SER A 176 10.99 -5.44 -7.20
C SER A 176 10.78 -6.90 -7.52
N ALA A 177 10.09 -7.64 -6.65
CA ALA A 177 9.53 -8.91 -7.05
C ALA A 177 8.27 -8.64 -7.92
N PRO A 178 8.10 -9.28 -9.08
CA PRO A 178 6.84 -9.22 -9.83
C PRO A 178 5.64 -9.71 -9.00
N TYR A 179 5.92 -10.32 -7.84
CA TYR A 179 4.98 -10.81 -6.86
C TYR A 179 4.85 -9.79 -5.73
N ARG A 180 3.80 -8.97 -5.80
CA ARG A 180 3.36 -8.09 -4.72
C ARG A 180 2.83 -8.96 -3.58
N ASN A 181 3.73 -9.56 -2.81
CA ASN A 181 3.37 -10.54 -1.79
C ASN A 181 2.68 -9.90 -0.59
N ALA A 182 3.01 -8.64 -0.28
CA ALA A 182 2.61 -7.95 0.93
C ALA A 182 1.37 -7.05 0.73
N ALA A 183 0.51 -6.97 1.75
CA ALA A 183 -0.62 -6.04 1.76
C ALA A 183 -0.16 -4.57 1.74
N PHE A 184 -1.12 -3.65 1.61
CA PHE A 184 -0.88 -2.21 1.61
C PHE A 184 0.10 -1.77 0.52
N ASN A 185 -0.09 -2.35 -0.67
CA ASN A 185 0.72 -2.08 -1.87
C ASN A 185 2.13 -2.64 -1.81
N GLY A 186 2.29 -3.85 -1.27
CA GLY A 186 3.58 -4.52 -1.24
C GLY A 186 4.54 -3.98 -0.19
N ILE A 187 4.12 -3.05 0.66
CA ILE A 187 4.99 -2.42 1.65
C ILE A 187 4.85 -3.16 2.98
N MET A 188 5.93 -3.79 3.38
CA MET A 188 6.07 -4.50 4.64
C MET A 188 7.49 -4.33 5.16
N LEU A 189 7.62 -4.13 6.47
CA LEU A 189 8.88 -4.16 7.16
C LEU A 189 9.11 -5.55 7.73
N MET A 190 10.24 -6.15 7.37
CA MET A 190 10.74 -7.36 8.00
C MET A 190 11.82 -6.98 9.01
N LEU A 191 11.52 -7.17 10.29
CA LEU A 191 12.45 -7.08 11.39
C LEU A 191 13.15 -8.42 11.54
N GLN A 192 14.48 -8.40 11.61
CA GLN A 192 15.27 -9.62 11.78
C GLN A 192 16.31 -9.49 12.88
N THR A 193 16.50 -10.57 13.64
CA THR A 193 17.55 -10.65 14.66
C THR A 193 17.94 -12.09 14.97
N LYS A 194 19.20 -12.30 15.39
CA LYS A 194 19.65 -13.54 16.04
C LYS A 194 19.51 -13.48 17.56
N ASN A 195 19.57 -12.28 18.13
CA ASN A 195 19.56 -12.06 19.57
C ASN A 195 18.15 -12.19 20.15
N VAL A 196 17.96 -13.10 21.10
CA VAL A 196 16.65 -13.31 21.75
C VAL A 196 16.25 -12.11 22.62
N ASN A 197 17.26 -11.36 23.08
CA ASN A 197 17.13 -10.17 23.92
C ASN A 197 17.11 -8.88 23.07
N GLU A 198 16.94 -9.00 21.76
CA GLU A 198 16.69 -7.83 20.91
C GLU A 198 15.36 -7.19 21.29
N GLU A 199 15.33 -5.86 21.22
CA GLU A 199 14.10 -5.10 21.44
C GLU A 199 13.88 -4.19 20.24
N PHE A 200 12.70 -4.26 19.64
CA PHE A 200 12.25 -3.27 18.68
C PHE A 200 11.28 -2.33 19.37
N SER A 201 11.40 -1.03 19.13
CA SER A 201 10.49 -0.04 19.72
C SER A 201 10.07 1.02 18.71
N PHE A 202 8.84 1.48 18.85
CA PHE A 202 8.29 2.59 18.09
C PHE A 202 7.23 3.30 18.91
N ARG A 203 6.82 4.49 18.45
CA ARG A 203 5.83 5.32 19.12
C ARG A 203 4.56 5.41 18.31
N PHE A 204 3.43 5.38 19.00
CA PHE A 204 2.13 5.62 18.39
C PHE A 204 1.29 6.54 19.26
N ARG A 205 0.41 7.31 18.64
CA ARG A 205 -0.56 8.18 19.32
C ARG A 205 -1.87 8.16 18.56
N HIS A 206 -2.98 8.20 19.28
CA HIS A 206 -4.30 8.41 18.71
C HIS A 206 -5.20 9.08 19.74
N ASN A 207 -6.37 9.55 19.31
CA ASN A 207 -7.43 10.00 20.22
C ASN A 207 -8.69 9.12 20.16
N ASN A 208 -8.62 7.95 19.48
CA ASN A 208 -9.74 7.03 19.37
C ASN A 208 -10.26 6.59 20.77
N PRO A 209 -11.56 6.79 21.09
CA PRO A 209 -12.11 6.55 22.42
C PRO A 209 -12.14 5.07 22.84
N ASN A 210 -11.89 4.14 21.91
CA ASN A 210 -11.86 2.71 22.22
C ASN A 210 -10.62 2.28 23.03
N ASN A 211 -9.64 3.18 23.24
CA ASN A 211 -8.41 2.92 23.99
C ASN A 211 -7.67 1.65 23.52
N LYS A 212 -7.61 1.46 22.20
CA LYS A 212 -6.98 0.31 21.56
C LYS A 212 -6.18 0.73 20.35
N ALA A 213 -5.07 0.03 20.13
CA ALA A 213 -4.33 0.06 18.89
C ALA A 213 -4.27 -1.33 18.27
N ILE A 214 -4.19 -1.36 16.94
CA ILE A 214 -4.11 -2.55 16.10
C ILE A 214 -2.79 -2.52 15.35
N ILE A 215 -1.87 -3.43 15.68
CA ILE A 215 -0.67 -3.63 14.87
C ILE A 215 -1.01 -4.63 13.76
N TYR A 216 -0.77 -4.26 12.51
CA TYR A 216 -0.99 -5.11 11.34
C TYR A 216 0.27 -5.91 11.04
N SER A 217 0.17 -7.24 10.99
CA SER A 217 1.29 -8.17 10.81
C SER A 217 0.89 -9.34 9.88
N SER A 218 1.80 -10.28 9.61
CA SER A 218 1.57 -11.46 8.76
C SER A 218 2.04 -12.79 9.41
N TYR A 219 1.35 -13.88 9.09
CA TYR A 219 1.63 -15.22 9.63
C TYR A 219 2.60 -15.99 8.74
N ASN A 220 3.62 -16.64 9.30
CA ASN A 220 4.38 -17.67 8.58
C ASN A 220 4.89 -17.30 7.16
N VAL A 221 5.25 -16.04 6.93
CA VAL A 221 5.80 -15.60 5.65
C VAL A 221 7.08 -16.38 5.36
N LEU A 222 7.22 -16.95 4.16
CA LEU A 222 8.40 -17.73 3.74
C LEU A 222 8.75 -18.93 4.65
N ASN A 223 7.75 -19.55 5.30
CA ASN A 223 7.94 -20.65 6.26
C ASN A 223 8.85 -20.27 7.45
N VAL A 224 8.85 -19.00 7.84
CA VAL A 224 9.47 -18.54 9.08
C VAL A 224 8.42 -17.95 10.01
N ALA A 225 8.55 -18.27 11.30
CA ALA A 225 7.64 -17.81 12.33
C ALA A 225 8.39 -17.56 13.63
N SER A 226 7.91 -16.58 14.38
CA SER A 226 8.46 -16.17 15.66
C SER A 226 7.37 -15.98 16.70
N ALA A 227 7.71 -16.18 17.97
CA ALA A 227 6.95 -15.63 19.09
C ALA A 227 7.69 -14.44 19.70
N PHE A 228 6.94 -13.47 20.20
CA PHE A 228 7.48 -12.25 20.82
C PHE A 228 6.45 -11.63 21.76
N ASP A 229 6.94 -10.86 22.73
CA ASP A 229 6.12 -10.13 23.68
C ASP A 229 5.95 -8.69 23.23
N ILE A 230 4.76 -8.14 23.43
CA ILE A 230 4.46 -6.72 23.25
C ILE A 230 4.26 -6.06 24.61
N HIS A 231 4.91 -4.91 24.78
CA HIS A 231 4.74 -4.03 25.92
C HIS A 231 4.32 -2.63 25.44
N VAL A 232 3.48 -1.96 26.21
CA VAL A 232 3.08 -0.56 26.01
C VAL A 232 3.46 0.20 27.28
N ASP A 233 4.30 1.23 27.14
CA ASP A 233 4.84 2.01 28.26
C ASP A 233 5.46 1.16 29.38
N GLY A 234 6.13 0.08 28.97
CA GLY A 234 6.76 -0.88 29.89
C GLY A 234 5.81 -1.90 30.51
N VAL A 235 4.50 -1.80 30.27
CA VAL A 235 3.49 -2.77 30.73
C VAL A 235 3.32 -3.87 29.70
N PHE A 236 3.50 -5.12 30.10
CA PHE A 236 3.24 -6.28 29.26
C PHE A 236 1.78 -6.33 28.82
N GLN A 237 1.56 -6.48 27.51
CA GLN A 237 0.23 -6.61 26.92
C GLN A 237 -0.09 -8.07 26.58
N LYS A 238 0.76 -8.69 25.76
CA LYS A 238 0.53 -10.05 25.27
C LYS A 238 1.78 -10.67 24.65
N ASN A 239 1.79 -11.99 24.62
CA ASN A 239 2.66 -12.79 23.76
C ASN A 239 1.95 -13.04 22.41
N VAL A 240 2.67 -12.86 21.32
CA VAL A 240 2.20 -13.10 19.95
C VAL A 240 3.02 -14.23 19.37
N ASN A 241 2.38 -15.18 18.70
CA ASN A 241 3.03 -16.22 17.93
C ASN A 241 2.58 -16.13 16.47
N THR A 242 3.52 -15.94 15.54
CA THR A 242 3.23 -15.87 14.10
C THR A 242 3.23 -17.24 13.43
N TYR A 243 3.41 -18.32 14.19
CA TYR A 243 3.22 -19.69 13.74
C TYR A 243 1.76 -20.10 13.91
N GLY A 244 1.10 -20.61 12.86
CA GLY A 244 -0.28 -21.06 12.99
C GLY A 244 -1.07 -21.18 11.69
N VAL A 245 -2.40 -21.37 11.87
CA VAL A 245 -3.39 -21.68 10.81
C VAL A 245 -3.71 -20.43 10.00
N GLY A 246 -3.42 -20.50 8.72
CA GLY A 246 -3.58 -19.43 7.75
C GLY A 246 -2.58 -19.63 6.63
N LYS A 247 -2.75 -20.70 5.84
CA LYS A 247 -2.01 -20.89 4.58
C LYS A 247 -2.50 -19.94 3.49
N ASP A 248 -3.61 -19.26 3.76
CA ASP A 248 -4.15 -18.22 2.91
C ASP A 248 -3.05 -17.21 2.59
N HIS A 249 -3.03 -16.83 1.33
CA HIS A 249 -2.11 -15.85 0.79
C HIS A 249 -0.63 -16.18 1.04
N GLN A 250 -0.31 -17.48 1.16
CA GLN A 250 1.05 -17.97 1.41
C GLN A 250 1.66 -17.39 2.71
N GLY A 251 0.80 -17.14 3.71
CA GLY A 251 1.18 -16.53 4.98
C GLY A 251 1.16 -14.99 4.99
N TYR A 252 1.06 -14.35 3.83
CA TYR A 252 1.03 -12.89 3.79
C TYR A 252 -0.31 -12.28 4.22
N ASP A 253 -1.33 -13.08 4.59
CA ASP A 253 -2.60 -12.54 5.08
C ASP A 253 -2.39 -11.56 6.25
N ILE A 254 -3.22 -10.52 6.30
CA ILE A 254 -3.15 -9.53 7.37
C ILE A 254 -3.75 -10.16 8.62
N PHE A 255 -2.95 -10.19 9.69
CA PHE A 255 -3.47 -10.48 11.01
C PHE A 255 -3.29 -9.29 11.94
N ALA A 256 -4.32 -9.07 12.75
CA ALA A 256 -4.39 -7.96 13.68
C ALA A 256 -3.91 -8.37 15.06
N ILE A 257 -2.98 -7.60 15.60
CA ILE A 257 -2.56 -7.70 16.99
C ILE A 257 -3.18 -6.51 17.74
N GLU A 258 -4.27 -6.78 18.44
CA GLU A 258 -4.90 -5.81 19.32
C GLU A 258 -4.11 -5.67 20.63
N ILE A 259 -3.88 -4.43 21.05
CA ILE A 259 -3.24 -4.02 22.31
C ILE A 259 -4.05 -2.88 22.95
N ASP A 260 -4.03 -2.80 24.29
CA ASP A 260 -4.63 -1.68 25.00
C ASP A 260 -3.67 -0.47 24.93
N LEU A 261 -4.18 0.67 24.45
CA LEU A 261 -3.41 1.90 24.27
C LEU A 261 -4.35 3.09 24.38
N LEU A 262 -4.10 4.00 25.33
CA LEU A 262 -5.03 5.08 25.64
C LEU A 262 -5.19 6.04 24.45
N GLY A 263 -6.42 6.42 24.16
CA GLY A 263 -6.76 7.44 23.17
C GLY A 263 -6.65 8.86 23.71
N ASP A 264 -5.54 9.20 24.36
CA ASP A 264 -5.32 10.49 25.04
C ASP A 264 -4.50 11.49 24.20
N ASN A 265 -4.24 11.15 22.94
CA ASN A 265 -3.42 11.89 21.98
C ASN A 265 -1.95 12.07 22.41
N GLN A 266 -1.45 11.28 23.38
CA GLN A 266 -0.05 11.22 23.75
C GLN A 266 0.70 10.13 22.99
N HIS A 267 2.02 10.28 22.92
CA HIS A 267 2.87 9.22 22.37
C HIS A 267 3.09 8.13 23.43
N HIS A 268 2.69 6.92 23.09
CA HIS A 268 2.96 5.71 23.85
C HIS A 268 4.12 4.94 23.23
N ASP A 269 5.02 4.42 24.06
CA ASP A 269 6.15 3.60 23.64
C ASP A 269 5.69 2.15 23.51
N ILE A 270 5.67 1.63 22.29
CA ILE A 270 5.37 0.23 21.99
C ILE A 270 6.69 -0.52 21.80
N LYS A 271 6.86 -1.61 22.53
CA LYS A 271 8.07 -2.44 22.51
C LYS A 271 7.75 -3.88 22.17
N ILE A 272 8.52 -4.46 21.25
CA ILE A 272 8.56 -5.87 20.90
C ILE A 272 9.85 -6.47 21.47
N SER A 273 9.75 -7.58 22.19
CA SER A 273 10.87 -8.21 22.91
C SER A 273 10.70 -9.73 23.02
N ASN A 274 11.66 -10.43 23.64
CA ASN A 274 11.62 -11.88 23.89
C ASN A 274 11.36 -12.69 22.62
N ILE A 275 12.11 -12.35 21.57
CA ILE A 275 11.86 -12.88 20.23
C ILE A 275 12.45 -14.29 20.15
N THR A 276 11.61 -15.26 19.82
CA THR A 276 11.97 -16.68 19.71
C THR A 276 11.44 -17.25 18.41
N GLN A 277 12.08 -18.27 17.87
CA GLN A 277 11.63 -18.92 16.64
C GLN A 277 10.63 -20.03 16.98
N THR A 278 9.50 -20.06 16.28
CA THR A 278 8.40 -21.00 16.58
C THR A 278 8.03 -21.91 15.42
N HIS A 279 8.62 -21.70 14.23
CA HIS A 279 8.39 -22.61 13.11
C HIS A 279 8.96 -24.02 13.39
N PRO A 280 8.28 -25.13 13.05
CA PRO A 280 8.73 -26.51 13.30
C PRO A 280 10.05 -26.86 12.61
N THR A 281 10.32 -26.23 11.47
CA THR A 281 11.64 -26.22 10.83
C THR A 281 12.22 -24.82 11.01
N PRO A 282 12.85 -24.53 12.17
CA PRO A 282 13.49 -23.25 12.39
C PRO A 282 14.61 -23.04 11.38
N SER A 283 14.89 -21.77 11.07
CA SER A 283 16.01 -21.39 10.22
C SER A 283 17.31 -21.88 10.83
N SER A 284 18.15 -22.51 10.01
CA SER A 284 19.43 -23.08 10.44
C SER A 284 20.42 -22.02 10.94
N ASP A 285 20.23 -20.75 10.57
CA ASP A 285 21.06 -19.62 11.00
C ASP A 285 20.60 -18.96 12.32
N GLY A 286 19.50 -19.47 12.92
CA GLY A 286 18.91 -18.97 14.17
C GLY A 286 18.20 -17.61 14.04
N MET A 287 18.00 -17.11 12.82
CA MET A 287 17.32 -15.86 12.56
C MET A 287 15.84 -15.93 12.94
N LYS A 288 15.37 -14.85 13.54
CA LYS A 288 13.98 -14.63 13.92
C LYS A 288 13.42 -13.50 13.09
N TYR A 289 12.16 -13.63 12.69
CA TYR A 289 11.52 -12.75 11.72
C TYR A 289 10.20 -12.24 12.28
N ILE A 290 9.99 -10.92 12.20
CA ILE A 290 8.72 -10.28 12.49
C ILE A 290 8.38 -9.39 11.31
N TYR A 291 7.14 -9.51 10.83
CA TYR A 291 6.66 -8.80 9.65
C TYR A 291 5.59 -7.80 10.07
N LEU A 292 5.79 -6.53 9.74
CA LEU A 292 4.88 -5.45 10.12
C LEU A 292 4.42 -4.71 8.87
N TYR A 293 3.12 -4.47 8.78
CA TYR A 293 2.47 -3.70 7.73
C TYR A 293 2.17 -2.26 8.15
N GLY A 294 1.91 -2.04 9.44
CA GLY A 294 1.57 -0.73 9.99
C GLY A 294 0.89 -0.83 11.35
N ILE A 295 0.25 0.26 11.78
CA ILE A 295 -0.56 0.33 13.00
C ILE A 295 -1.78 1.22 12.77
N GLY A 296 -2.88 0.96 13.49
CA GLY A 296 -4.10 1.77 13.50
C GLY A 296 -4.87 1.58 14.81
N THR A 297 -6.17 1.84 14.79
CA THR A 297 -7.10 1.74 15.92
C THR A 297 -8.32 0.86 15.62
N LYS A 298 -8.47 0.37 14.38
CA LYS A 298 -9.55 -0.55 13.99
C LYS A 298 -9.09 -1.60 13.00
N PHE A 299 -9.62 -2.81 13.10
CA PHE A 299 -9.40 -3.87 12.13
C PHE A 299 -10.70 -4.23 11.42
N THR A 300 -10.63 -4.38 10.10
CA THR A 300 -11.73 -4.90 9.29
C THR A 300 -11.28 -6.22 8.69
N THR A 301 -11.90 -7.33 9.09
CA THR A 301 -11.60 -8.62 8.45
C THR A 301 -12.10 -8.55 7.01
N PHE A 302 -11.24 -8.83 6.03
CA PHE A 302 -11.62 -8.90 4.63
C PHE A 302 -11.19 -10.26 4.06
N LYS A 303 -12.16 -11.11 3.70
CA LYS A 303 -11.85 -12.45 3.15
C LYS A 303 -12.18 -12.55 1.67
N MET A 304 -11.28 -13.19 0.93
CA MET A 304 -11.41 -13.49 -0.49
C MET A 304 -11.84 -14.95 -0.65
N THR A 305 -13.12 -15.20 -0.88
CA THR A 305 -13.67 -16.56 -0.89
C THR A 305 -14.05 -17.05 -2.28
N GLY A 306 -13.93 -16.20 -3.32
CA GLY A 306 -14.26 -16.56 -4.70
C GLY A 306 -13.41 -17.71 -5.24
N GLN A 307 -13.93 -18.40 -6.26
CA GLN A 307 -13.27 -19.51 -6.92
C GLN A 307 -13.32 -19.32 -8.45
N GLY A 308 -12.18 -19.47 -9.13
CA GLY A 308 -12.11 -19.35 -10.58
C GLY A 308 -12.96 -20.38 -11.31
N GLY A 309 -13.58 -19.96 -12.43
CA GLY A 309 -14.32 -20.83 -13.33
C GLY A 309 -15.72 -21.27 -12.87
N THR A 310 -16.22 -20.77 -11.74
CA THR A 310 -17.51 -21.19 -11.18
C THR A 310 -18.69 -20.34 -11.67
N THR A 311 -19.87 -20.95 -11.74
CA THR A 311 -21.14 -20.29 -12.11
C THR A 311 -21.90 -19.78 -10.89
N SER A 312 -22.98 -19.02 -11.10
CA SER A 312 -23.91 -18.63 -10.03
C SER A 312 -24.56 -19.84 -9.34
N GLN A 313 -24.81 -20.94 -10.08
CA GLN A 313 -25.35 -22.18 -9.51
C GLN A 313 -24.37 -22.78 -8.52
N TRP A 314 -23.09 -22.88 -8.90
CA TRP A 314 -22.06 -23.40 -8.01
C TRP A 314 -21.94 -22.54 -6.74
N LEU A 315 -22.01 -21.20 -6.88
CA LEU A 315 -21.95 -20.32 -5.71
C LEU A 315 -23.17 -20.51 -4.79
N LEU A 316 -24.35 -20.75 -5.34
CA LEU A 316 -25.56 -21.08 -4.59
C LEU A 316 -25.37 -22.40 -3.83
N ASP A 317 -24.87 -23.44 -4.51
CA ASP A 317 -24.62 -24.76 -3.90
C ASP A 317 -23.58 -24.70 -2.77
N ASN A 318 -22.68 -23.70 -2.82
CA ASN A 318 -21.59 -23.50 -1.86
C ASN A 318 -21.79 -22.25 -0.98
N VAL A 319 -23.00 -21.69 -0.92
CA VAL A 319 -23.28 -20.42 -0.24
C VAL A 319 -22.89 -20.45 1.23
N GLN A 320 -23.07 -21.61 1.89
CA GLN A 320 -22.76 -21.78 3.31
C GLN A 320 -21.28 -21.49 3.60
N THR A 321 -20.38 -22.21 2.94
CA THR A 321 -18.93 -22.15 3.22
C THR A 321 -18.27 -20.92 2.60
N ARG A 322 -18.79 -20.44 1.47
CA ARG A 322 -18.20 -19.29 0.76
C ARG A 322 -18.66 -17.94 1.31
N ILE A 323 -19.83 -17.90 1.96
CA ILE A 323 -20.49 -16.64 2.33
C ILE A 323 -21.01 -16.68 3.78
N LEU A 324 -21.90 -17.62 4.11
CA LEU A 324 -22.68 -17.55 5.36
C LEU A 324 -21.82 -17.78 6.61
N ASP A 325 -20.86 -18.70 6.58
CA ASP A 325 -19.95 -19.02 7.68
C ASP A 325 -19.09 -17.81 8.11
N HIS A 326 -18.90 -16.83 7.22
CA HIS A 326 -18.14 -15.62 7.51
C HIS A 326 -18.96 -14.56 8.27
N ASN A 327 -20.29 -14.64 8.24
CA ASN A 327 -21.22 -13.68 8.89
C ASN A 327 -20.83 -12.21 8.61
N ALA A 328 -20.61 -11.89 7.33
CA ALA A 328 -20.07 -10.60 6.88
C ALA A 328 -21.06 -9.44 7.07
N ASP A 329 -20.57 -8.23 7.35
CA ASP A 329 -21.34 -6.98 7.34
C ASP A 329 -21.49 -6.41 5.93
N VAL A 330 -20.49 -6.63 5.06
CA VAL A 330 -20.50 -6.24 3.65
C VAL A 330 -20.09 -7.43 2.78
N VAL A 331 -20.86 -7.70 1.73
CA VAL A 331 -20.62 -8.80 0.79
C VAL A 331 -20.53 -8.24 -0.63
N PHE A 332 -19.40 -8.44 -1.29
CA PHE A 332 -19.26 -8.25 -2.73
C PHE A 332 -19.43 -9.58 -3.45
N ILE A 333 -20.29 -9.62 -4.47
CA ILE A 333 -20.53 -10.82 -5.28
C ILE A 333 -20.27 -10.48 -6.74
N THR A 334 -19.36 -11.21 -7.39
CA THR A 334 -19.14 -11.14 -8.85
C THR A 334 -19.39 -12.50 -9.47
N THR A 335 -20.39 -12.62 -10.35
CA THR A 335 -20.72 -13.88 -11.02
C THR A 335 -21.43 -13.62 -12.36
N GLY A 336 -21.77 -14.68 -13.08
CA GLY A 336 -22.47 -14.61 -14.37
C GLY A 336 -21.56 -14.73 -15.59
N ALA A 337 -20.25 -14.50 -15.45
CA ALA A 337 -19.31 -14.66 -16.56
C ALA A 337 -19.26 -16.10 -17.04
N ASN A 338 -19.23 -17.07 -16.12
CA ASN A 338 -19.23 -18.49 -16.47
C ASN A 338 -20.64 -19.03 -16.76
N ASP A 339 -21.70 -18.33 -16.37
CA ASP A 339 -23.08 -18.74 -16.63
C ASP A 339 -23.35 -18.75 -18.14
N ILE A 340 -22.98 -17.66 -18.83
CA ILE A 340 -23.08 -17.56 -20.28
C ILE A 340 -22.21 -18.60 -21.01
N THR A 341 -21.02 -18.91 -20.49
CA THR A 341 -20.14 -19.94 -21.08
C THR A 341 -20.64 -21.35 -20.88
N ASN A 342 -21.22 -21.64 -19.72
CA ASN A 342 -21.68 -22.97 -19.36
C ASN A 342 -23.16 -23.20 -19.71
N GLY A 343 -23.78 -22.29 -20.46
CA GLY A 343 -25.13 -22.44 -21.00
C GLY A 343 -26.25 -22.27 -19.97
N LEU A 344 -25.99 -21.65 -18.81
CA LEU A 344 -27.05 -21.24 -17.90
C LEU A 344 -27.81 -20.08 -18.53
N SER A 345 -29.12 -20.03 -18.39
CA SER A 345 -29.91 -18.89 -18.90
C SER A 345 -29.76 -17.67 -17.98
N ALA A 346 -30.05 -16.47 -18.52
CA ALA A 346 -30.15 -15.25 -17.71
C ALA A 346 -31.21 -15.38 -16.61
N GLU A 347 -32.30 -16.11 -16.86
CA GLU A 347 -33.33 -16.39 -15.85
C GLU A 347 -32.80 -17.29 -14.73
N GLN A 348 -32.03 -18.33 -15.06
CA GLN A 348 -31.38 -19.16 -14.04
C GLN A 348 -30.37 -18.34 -13.22
N THR A 349 -29.63 -17.44 -13.88
CA THR A 349 -28.71 -16.51 -13.22
C THR A 349 -29.46 -15.61 -12.23
N TYR A 350 -30.60 -15.04 -12.64
CA TYR A 350 -31.48 -14.26 -11.77
C TYR A 350 -31.92 -15.07 -10.55
N GLN A 351 -32.45 -16.28 -10.74
CA GLN A 351 -32.93 -17.14 -9.66
C GLN A 351 -31.83 -17.52 -8.68
N ASN A 352 -30.65 -17.87 -9.18
CA ASN A 352 -29.51 -18.24 -8.37
C ASN A 352 -29.02 -17.07 -7.51
N VAL A 353 -28.79 -15.92 -8.13
CA VAL A 353 -28.31 -14.71 -7.43
C VAL A 353 -29.38 -14.22 -6.44
N SER A 354 -30.66 -14.25 -6.81
CA SER A 354 -31.78 -13.90 -5.93
C SER A 354 -31.82 -14.79 -4.67
N SER A 355 -31.59 -16.09 -4.84
CA SER A 355 -31.55 -17.06 -3.74
C SER A 355 -30.33 -16.87 -2.83
N ILE A 356 -29.16 -16.59 -3.41
CA ILE A 356 -27.95 -16.26 -2.65
C ILE A 356 -28.16 -15.01 -1.78
N VAL A 357 -28.69 -13.93 -2.36
CA VAL A 357 -28.96 -12.67 -1.64
C VAL A 357 -29.98 -12.91 -0.51
N SER A 358 -31.02 -13.71 -0.78
CA SER A 358 -32.03 -14.09 0.23
C SER A 358 -31.41 -14.89 1.38
N ALA A 359 -30.52 -15.84 1.09
CA ALA A 359 -29.81 -16.61 2.09
C ALA A 359 -28.91 -15.73 2.98
N ILE A 360 -28.18 -14.79 2.38
CA ILE A 360 -27.34 -13.83 3.12
C ILE A 360 -28.18 -12.99 4.07
N LYS A 361 -29.30 -12.42 3.59
CA LYS A 361 -30.16 -11.57 4.41
C LYS A 361 -30.91 -12.35 5.48
N SER A 362 -31.23 -13.62 5.23
CA SER A 362 -31.82 -14.49 6.24
C SER A 362 -30.82 -14.82 7.34
N ASN A 363 -29.55 -15.06 6.98
CA ASN A 363 -28.47 -15.32 7.93
C ASN A 363 -28.04 -14.08 8.72
N LYS A 364 -27.96 -12.92 8.05
CA LYS A 364 -27.63 -11.64 8.66
C LYS A 364 -28.42 -10.49 8.02
N PRO A 365 -29.60 -10.12 8.57
CA PRO A 365 -30.47 -9.10 7.98
C PRO A 365 -29.82 -7.73 7.80
N SER A 366 -28.79 -7.41 8.60
CA SER A 366 -28.06 -6.14 8.51
C SER A 366 -26.98 -6.11 7.43
N SER A 367 -26.66 -7.24 6.79
CA SER A 367 -25.60 -7.33 5.79
C SER A 367 -25.94 -6.44 4.60
N GLN A 368 -24.96 -5.63 4.19
CA GLN A 368 -25.01 -4.88 2.94
C GLN A 368 -24.39 -5.73 1.83
N ILE A 369 -25.01 -5.71 0.65
CA ILE A 369 -24.62 -6.56 -0.46
C ILE A 369 -24.40 -5.67 -1.68
N ILE A 370 -23.28 -5.85 -2.37
CA ILE A 370 -22.95 -5.19 -3.62
C ILE A 370 -22.77 -6.27 -4.68
N LEU A 371 -23.62 -6.21 -5.70
CA LEU A 371 -23.57 -7.12 -6.84
C LEU A 371 -22.78 -6.47 -7.97
N LEU A 372 -21.75 -7.16 -8.46
CA LEU A 372 -21.01 -6.77 -9.64
C LEU A 372 -21.43 -7.69 -10.77
N SER A 373 -21.82 -7.13 -11.91
CA SER A 373 -22.16 -7.94 -13.09
C SER A 373 -20.92 -8.65 -13.66
N THR A 374 -21.12 -9.51 -14.66
CA THR A 374 -20.02 -9.93 -15.55
C THR A 374 -19.46 -8.73 -16.32
N THR A 375 -18.21 -8.85 -16.77
CA THR A 375 -17.59 -7.98 -17.79
C THR A 375 -18.10 -8.31 -19.19
N LYS A 376 -17.79 -7.46 -20.19
CA LYS A 376 -17.96 -7.81 -21.61
C LYS A 376 -17.06 -9.00 -21.94
N ARG A 377 -17.50 -9.85 -22.86
CA ARG A 377 -16.72 -11.02 -23.29
C ARG A 377 -16.28 -10.87 -24.74
N SER A 378 -15.04 -11.21 -25.07
CA SER A 378 -14.57 -11.19 -26.47
C SER A 378 -15.33 -12.20 -27.36
N THR A 379 -15.81 -13.30 -26.78
CA THR A 379 -16.52 -14.37 -27.48
C THR A 379 -18.01 -14.15 -27.64
N TYR A 380 -18.59 -13.16 -26.97
CA TYR A 380 -20.03 -12.88 -26.99
C TYR A 380 -20.26 -11.41 -27.26
N SER A 381 -21.28 -11.09 -28.05
CA SER A 381 -21.64 -9.69 -28.26
C SER A 381 -22.15 -9.06 -26.96
N VAL A 382 -22.17 -7.72 -26.92
CA VAL A 382 -22.75 -6.99 -25.79
C VAL A 382 -24.23 -7.37 -25.63
N GLU A 383 -24.97 -7.50 -26.72
CA GLU A 383 -26.37 -7.92 -26.74
C GLU A 383 -26.58 -9.32 -26.14
N GLN A 384 -25.61 -10.23 -26.32
CA GLN A 384 -25.65 -11.57 -25.70
C GLN A 384 -25.32 -11.54 -24.21
N THR A 385 -24.50 -10.57 -23.77
CA THR A 385 -24.06 -10.45 -22.38
C THR A 385 -25.06 -9.69 -21.51
N MET A 386 -25.71 -8.66 -22.05
CA MET A 386 -26.63 -7.78 -21.32
C MET A 386 -27.81 -8.47 -20.62
N PRO A 387 -28.40 -9.57 -21.13
CA PRO A 387 -29.43 -10.31 -20.39
C PRO A 387 -28.98 -10.76 -19.00
N TYR A 388 -27.72 -11.21 -18.86
CA TYR A 388 -27.14 -11.63 -17.57
C TYR A 388 -26.87 -10.44 -16.65
N VAL A 389 -26.36 -9.34 -17.21
CA VAL A 389 -26.18 -8.07 -16.49
C VAL A 389 -27.52 -7.58 -15.93
N ASN A 390 -28.56 -7.57 -16.77
CA ASN A 390 -29.91 -7.14 -16.40
C ASN A 390 -30.55 -8.07 -15.37
N ALA A 391 -30.31 -9.38 -15.44
CA ALA A 391 -30.74 -10.34 -14.44
C ALA A 391 -30.17 -9.99 -13.05
N ILE A 392 -28.86 -9.74 -12.95
CA ILE A 392 -28.20 -9.38 -11.69
C ILE A 392 -28.68 -7.99 -11.20
N LYS A 393 -28.79 -7.01 -12.12
CA LYS A 393 -29.32 -5.67 -11.84
C LYS A 393 -30.73 -5.72 -11.26
N LYS A 394 -31.59 -6.57 -11.83
CA LYS A 394 -32.96 -6.79 -11.36
C LYS A 394 -32.98 -7.32 -9.93
N VAL A 395 -32.13 -8.29 -9.57
CA VAL A 395 -31.99 -8.75 -8.18
C VAL A 395 -31.58 -7.59 -7.25
N ALA A 396 -30.61 -6.78 -7.68
CA ALA A 396 -30.17 -5.64 -6.88
C ALA A 396 -31.32 -4.64 -6.63
N GLN A 397 -32.13 -4.36 -7.63
CA GLN A 397 -33.28 -3.46 -7.51
C GLN A 397 -34.36 -4.03 -6.58
N GLU A 398 -34.80 -5.27 -6.84
CA GLU A 398 -35.91 -5.91 -6.12
C GLU A 398 -35.58 -6.17 -4.66
N GLN A 399 -34.33 -6.53 -4.37
CA GLN A 399 -33.91 -6.83 -3.01
C GLN A 399 -33.24 -5.63 -2.32
N GLY A 400 -33.00 -4.53 -3.02
CA GLY A 400 -32.20 -3.43 -2.51
C GLY A 400 -30.79 -3.89 -2.18
N CYS A 401 -29.95 -4.07 -3.19
CA CYS A 401 -28.50 -4.26 -3.08
C CYS A 401 -27.82 -3.12 -3.83
N GLY A 402 -26.55 -2.84 -3.50
CA GLY A 402 -25.70 -2.06 -4.40
C GLY A 402 -25.47 -2.83 -5.70
N PHE A 403 -25.26 -2.13 -6.81
CA PHE A 403 -24.96 -2.74 -8.10
C PHE A 403 -23.92 -1.96 -8.89
N VAL A 404 -23.00 -2.66 -9.56
CA VAL A 404 -22.05 -2.10 -10.52
C VAL A 404 -22.14 -2.87 -11.84
N ASP A 405 -22.44 -2.15 -12.93
CA ASP A 405 -22.48 -2.68 -14.29
C ASP A 405 -21.08 -2.70 -14.91
N LEU A 406 -20.38 -3.83 -14.80
CA LEU A 406 -19.02 -3.97 -15.34
C LEU A 406 -18.94 -3.92 -16.87
N VAL A 407 -20.03 -4.22 -17.59
CA VAL A 407 -20.04 -4.08 -19.06
C VAL A 407 -19.97 -2.61 -19.39
N ASN A 408 -20.93 -1.81 -18.91
CA ASN A 408 -21.00 -0.38 -19.23
C ASN A 408 -19.84 0.41 -18.60
N LEU A 409 -19.31 -0.01 -17.45
CA LEU A 409 -18.13 0.61 -16.83
C LEU A 409 -16.88 0.51 -17.71
N LEU A 410 -16.70 -0.63 -18.41
CA LEU A 410 -15.44 -0.96 -19.08
C LEU A 410 -15.53 -0.99 -20.61
N ILE A 411 -16.74 -0.90 -21.19
CA ILE A 411 -16.94 -1.11 -22.64
C ILE A 411 -16.11 -0.13 -23.49
N ASN A 412 -16.06 1.13 -23.09
CA ASN A 412 -15.37 2.22 -23.77
C ASN A 412 -13.94 2.45 -23.27
N VAL A 413 -13.46 1.60 -22.35
CA VAL A 413 -12.09 1.67 -21.83
C VAL A 413 -11.21 0.70 -22.61
N GLU A 414 -10.35 1.25 -23.46
CA GLU A 414 -9.36 0.49 -24.21
C GLU A 414 -8.42 -0.28 -23.25
N ASN A 415 -8.07 -1.52 -23.60
CA ASN A 415 -7.18 -2.38 -22.81
C ASN A 415 -7.61 -2.60 -21.35
N SER A 416 -8.90 -2.41 -21.02
CA SER A 416 -9.45 -2.67 -19.70
C SER A 416 -9.56 -4.16 -19.37
N LEU A 417 -9.50 -5.04 -20.38
CA LEU A 417 -9.55 -6.50 -20.25
C LEU A 417 -8.33 -7.14 -20.96
N ILE A 418 -7.79 -8.24 -20.41
CA ILE A 418 -6.58 -8.91 -20.94
C ILE A 418 -6.93 -9.99 -21.97
N ASP A 419 -7.83 -10.90 -21.60
CA ASP A 419 -8.29 -12.02 -22.45
C ASP A 419 -9.72 -11.79 -22.98
N GLY A 420 -10.16 -10.54 -22.87
CA GLY A 420 -11.52 -10.14 -23.18
C GLY A 420 -12.54 -10.60 -22.14
N VAL A 421 -12.15 -11.06 -20.94
CA VAL A 421 -13.04 -11.33 -19.81
C VAL A 421 -12.46 -10.73 -18.53
N HIS A 422 -11.23 -11.08 -18.19
CA HIS A 422 -10.55 -10.67 -16.97
C HIS A 422 -9.99 -9.26 -17.11
N MET A 423 -10.18 -8.44 -16.08
CA MET A 423 -9.76 -7.05 -16.12
C MET A 423 -8.24 -6.95 -16.10
N SER A 424 -7.69 -6.01 -16.87
CA SER A 424 -6.29 -5.60 -16.84
C SER A 424 -5.97 -4.81 -15.58
N ILE A 425 -4.72 -4.37 -15.41
CA ILE A 425 -4.34 -3.43 -14.34
C ILE A 425 -5.24 -2.18 -14.38
N ILE A 426 -5.52 -1.64 -15.57
CA ILE A 426 -6.37 -0.46 -15.78
C ILE A 426 -7.82 -0.77 -15.37
N GLY A 427 -8.36 -1.91 -15.81
CA GLY A 427 -9.73 -2.29 -15.45
C GLY A 427 -9.93 -2.50 -13.94
N ASN A 428 -8.93 -3.08 -13.25
CA ASN A 428 -8.97 -3.21 -11.78
C ASN A 428 -8.93 -1.85 -11.07
N ASP A 429 -8.09 -0.91 -11.54
CA ASP A 429 -7.99 0.45 -10.98
C ASP A 429 -9.32 1.20 -11.11
N ILE A 430 -9.92 1.17 -12.30
CA ILE A 430 -11.22 1.80 -12.57
C ILE A 430 -12.28 1.22 -11.64
N LEU A 431 -12.39 -0.12 -11.55
CA LEU A 431 -13.38 -0.75 -10.70
C LEU A 431 -13.17 -0.43 -9.21
N ALA A 432 -11.94 -0.45 -8.71
CA ALA A 432 -11.65 -0.11 -7.32
C ALA A 432 -12.03 1.35 -7.01
N LYS A 433 -11.65 2.29 -7.88
CA LYS A 433 -12.03 3.70 -7.74
C LYS A 433 -13.54 3.87 -7.72
N THR A 434 -14.26 3.24 -8.65
CA THR A 434 -15.72 3.26 -8.69
C THR A 434 -16.32 2.74 -7.40
N ILE A 435 -15.88 1.58 -6.90
CA ILE A 435 -16.41 1.03 -5.65
C ILE A 435 -16.16 1.98 -4.46
N LEU A 436 -14.95 2.54 -4.35
CA LEU A 436 -14.60 3.42 -3.24
C LEU A 436 -15.38 4.73 -3.30
N LYS A 437 -15.50 5.33 -4.49
CA LYS A 437 -16.29 6.55 -4.71
C LYS A 437 -17.76 6.35 -4.35
N GLU A 438 -18.36 5.25 -4.80
CA GLU A 438 -19.82 5.07 -4.75
C GLU A 438 -20.33 4.46 -3.44
N PHE A 439 -19.48 3.74 -2.71
CA PHE A 439 -19.87 3.02 -1.49
C PHE A 439 -19.08 3.41 -0.24
N PHE A 440 -17.98 4.16 -0.35
CA PHE A 440 -17.10 4.48 0.79
C PHE A 440 -16.64 5.95 0.78
N ASN A 441 -17.51 6.86 1.19
CA ASN A 441 -17.17 8.29 1.30
C ASN A 441 -15.92 8.53 2.16
N GLY A 442 -15.02 9.36 1.67
CA GLY A 442 -13.78 9.68 2.37
C GLY A 442 -12.73 8.56 2.35
N ALA A 443 -12.98 7.47 1.59
CA ALA A 443 -11.93 6.50 1.30
C ALA A 443 -10.77 7.20 0.58
N ASN A 444 -9.61 7.25 1.23
CA ASN A 444 -8.41 7.81 0.64
C ASN A 444 -7.80 6.81 -0.34
N TYR A 445 -8.30 6.81 -1.57
CA TYR A 445 -7.67 6.10 -2.67
C TYR A 445 -6.40 6.84 -3.08
N GLN A 446 -5.25 6.40 -2.57
CA GLN A 446 -3.99 6.98 -3.00
C GLN A 446 -3.72 6.54 -4.44
N LYS A 447 -3.80 7.49 -5.38
CA LYS A 447 -3.52 7.27 -6.82
C LYS A 447 -2.09 6.73 -7.05
N ASP A 448 -1.18 7.05 -6.14
CA ASP A 448 0.22 6.56 -6.12
C ASP A 448 0.34 5.03 -5.98
N LEU A 449 -0.74 4.36 -5.56
CA LEU A 449 -0.78 2.91 -5.34
C LEU A 449 -0.88 2.11 -6.64
N VAL A 450 -1.56 2.66 -7.64
CA VAL A 450 -1.64 2.09 -8.99
C VAL A 450 -0.54 2.65 -9.88
N SER A 451 -0.24 3.95 -9.75
CA SER A 451 0.86 4.56 -10.50
C SER A 451 2.22 4.01 -10.06
N GLY A 452 2.34 3.37 -8.88
CA GLY A 452 3.49 2.54 -8.55
C GLY A 452 3.81 1.50 -9.64
N ASN A 453 2.84 0.97 -10.38
CA ASN A 453 3.14 0.18 -11.60
C ASN A 453 3.75 1.06 -12.71
N GLU A 454 3.18 2.23 -13.00
CA GLU A 454 3.73 3.11 -14.03
C GLU A 454 5.12 3.66 -13.65
N ALA A 455 5.34 4.09 -12.41
CA ALA A 455 6.59 4.62 -11.91
C ALA A 455 7.65 3.52 -11.73
N TYR A 456 7.26 2.32 -11.27
CA TYR A 456 8.19 1.20 -11.09
C TYR A 456 8.61 0.55 -12.43
N PHE A 457 7.69 0.47 -13.42
CA PHE A 457 8.03 -0.02 -14.76
C PHE A 457 8.69 1.06 -15.64
N ARG A 458 8.36 2.35 -15.47
CA ARG A 458 9.00 3.44 -16.25
C ARG A 458 10.37 3.85 -15.69
N ASP A 459 10.64 3.64 -14.40
CA ASP A 459 11.80 4.22 -13.74
C ASP A 459 12.47 3.21 -12.78
N LYS A 460 13.01 2.12 -13.35
CA LYS A 460 13.95 1.20 -12.66
C LYS A 460 15.14 1.93 -12.00
N THR A 461 15.35 3.20 -12.31
CA THR A 461 16.47 4.05 -11.89
C THR A 461 16.14 5.08 -10.81
N LYS A 462 14.87 5.22 -10.36
CA LYS A 462 14.45 6.42 -9.60
C LYS A 462 13.78 6.19 -8.25
N TYR A 463 13.36 4.97 -7.94
CA TYR A 463 13.13 4.61 -6.54
C TYR A 463 14.47 4.33 -5.89
N ASP A 464 15.18 5.42 -5.57
CA ASP A 464 16.22 5.36 -4.55
C ASP A 464 15.53 4.91 -3.27
N PHE A 465 15.66 3.61 -2.99
CA PHE A 465 15.53 3.10 -1.63
C PHE A 465 16.32 3.97 -0.68
N PRO A 466 16.07 3.88 0.64
CA PRO A 466 17.03 4.32 1.63
C PRO A 466 18.45 3.92 1.21
N LYS A 467 19.17 4.83 0.58
CA LYS A 467 20.42 4.54 -0.12
C LYS A 467 21.44 4.73 0.99
N GLN A 468 22.32 3.76 1.19
CA GLN A 468 23.21 3.84 2.34
C GLN A 468 24.31 4.84 1.98
N ILE A 469 24.25 6.08 2.47
CA ILE A 469 25.44 6.96 2.43
C ILE A 469 26.46 6.34 3.39
N LYS A 470 27.45 5.68 2.80
CA LYS A 470 28.63 5.20 3.48
C LYS A 470 29.68 6.31 3.37
N GLY A 471 29.90 7.01 4.47
CA GLY A 471 30.93 8.04 4.58
C GLY A 471 31.98 7.68 5.60
N TRP A 472 33.17 8.26 5.45
CA TRP A 472 34.11 8.31 6.55
C TRP A 472 34.70 9.71 6.64
N ALA A 473 35.03 10.10 7.87
CA ALA A 473 35.79 11.28 8.12
C ALA A 473 36.87 11.03 9.14
N ARG A 474 38.05 11.54 8.83
CA ARG A 474 39.18 11.66 9.74
C ARG A 474 39.14 13.06 10.33
N ILE A 475 39.06 13.11 11.65
CA ILE A 475 39.19 14.35 12.40
C ILE A 475 40.56 14.30 13.06
N SER A 476 41.45 15.17 12.62
CA SER A 476 42.78 15.37 13.19
C SER A 476 42.79 16.70 13.95
N TYR A 477 43.56 16.80 15.02
CA TYR A 477 43.73 18.05 15.75
C TYR A 477 45.18 18.55 15.59
N SER A 478 45.37 19.80 15.19
CA SER A 478 46.70 20.41 15.05
C SER A 478 46.73 21.82 15.64
N GLY A 479 47.41 21.96 16.78
CA GLY A 479 47.90 23.23 17.34
C GLY A 479 46.88 24.31 17.71
N SER A 480 45.57 24.04 17.64
CA SER A 480 44.39 24.84 18.03
C SER A 480 43.19 24.57 17.11
N ASN A 481 43.42 23.98 15.94
CA ASN A 481 42.40 23.77 14.90
C ASN A 481 42.11 22.30 14.65
N TYR A 482 40.84 21.98 14.39
CA TYR A 482 40.44 20.69 13.85
C TYR A 482 40.72 20.67 12.34
N VAL A 483 41.52 19.72 11.88
CA VAL A 483 41.75 19.43 10.46
C VAL A 483 40.85 18.25 10.10
N ILE A 484 39.99 18.46 9.12
CA ILE A 484 39.04 17.46 8.67
C ILE A 484 39.48 16.93 7.32
N ASP A 485 39.68 15.62 7.23
CA ASP A 485 39.92 14.91 5.99
C ASP A 485 38.78 13.91 5.81
N SER A 486 37.86 14.18 4.89
CA SER A 486 36.70 13.32 4.65
C SER A 486 36.72 12.80 3.21
N GLN A 487 36.53 11.50 3.03
CA GLN A 487 36.03 10.98 1.76
C GLN A 487 34.62 10.43 1.97
N SER A 488 33.66 11.07 1.33
CA SER A 488 32.49 10.35 0.86
C SER A 488 32.11 10.88 -0.52
N SER A 489 31.69 9.99 -1.41
CA SER A 489 31.18 10.39 -2.72
C SER A 489 29.85 11.16 -2.61
N GLU A 490 29.23 11.19 -1.44
CA GLU A 490 27.84 11.64 -1.25
C GLU A 490 27.66 12.67 -0.12
N GLY A 491 28.74 13.27 0.41
CA GLY A 491 28.71 14.32 1.43
C GLY A 491 30.09 14.70 2.00
N TRP A 492 30.14 15.77 2.78
CA TRP A 492 31.35 16.29 3.43
C TRP A 492 31.04 16.78 4.85
N ILE A 493 32.05 16.77 5.75
CA ILE A 493 31.87 17.44 7.04
C ILE A 493 31.91 18.95 6.81
N GLU A 494 30.83 19.64 7.16
CA GLU A 494 30.72 21.09 7.04
C GLU A 494 31.48 21.80 8.16
N SER A 495 31.40 21.30 9.40
CA SER A 495 32.15 21.86 10.52
C SER A 495 32.38 20.86 11.65
N VAL A 496 33.45 21.11 12.41
CA VAL A 496 33.73 20.45 13.68
C VAL A 496 33.98 21.57 14.69
N THR A 497 33.18 21.62 15.76
CA THR A 497 33.28 22.66 16.77
C THR A 497 33.33 22.03 18.14
N LYS A 498 34.27 22.48 18.98
CA LYS A 498 34.31 22.05 20.38
C LYS A 498 33.04 22.54 21.08
N SER A 499 32.34 21.64 21.76
CA SER A 499 31.12 21.95 22.51
C SER A 499 31.32 21.52 23.95
N GLY A 500 31.68 22.48 24.81
CA GLY A 500 32.09 22.20 26.18
C GLY A 500 33.51 21.63 26.29
N THR A 501 33.79 20.99 27.43
CA THR A 501 35.11 20.38 27.72
C THR A 501 35.20 18.93 27.25
N ASP A 502 34.07 18.26 27.07
CA ASP A 502 33.96 16.81 26.87
C ASP A 502 33.37 16.41 25.51
N LYS A 503 32.82 17.34 24.73
CA LYS A 503 32.22 17.02 23.43
C LYS A 503 32.85 17.75 22.25
N VAL A 504 32.73 17.09 21.10
CA VAL A 504 32.95 17.70 19.79
C VAL A 504 31.66 17.60 19.00
N LEU A 505 31.12 18.74 18.58
CA LEU A 505 29.97 18.83 17.68
C LEU A 505 30.47 18.69 16.24
N VAL A 506 29.97 17.69 15.52
CA VAL A 506 30.28 17.43 14.11
C VAL A 506 29.04 17.71 13.28
N LYS A 507 29.14 18.60 12.32
CA LYS A 507 28.09 18.93 11.34
C LYS A 507 28.46 18.30 10.00
N PHE A 508 27.71 17.30 9.56
CA PHE A 508 27.90 16.61 8.28
C PHE A 508 26.86 17.07 7.27
N LYS A 509 27.31 17.46 6.08
CA LYS A 509 26.48 17.95 4.98
C LYS A 509 26.49 16.96 3.81
N VAL A 510 25.32 16.61 3.28
CA VAL A 510 25.16 15.63 2.21
C VAL A 510 25.31 16.34 0.84
N ASN A 511 26.11 15.77 -0.08
CA ASN A 511 26.49 16.39 -1.38
C ASN A 511 25.28 16.62 -2.29
N ALA A 512 24.30 15.73 -2.20
CA ALA A 512 23.13 15.82 -3.02
C ALA A 512 22.01 16.51 -2.22
N VAL A 513 21.73 17.77 -2.58
CA VAL A 513 20.34 18.19 -2.70
C VAL A 513 19.75 17.34 -3.83
N MET A 514 19.47 16.06 -3.56
CA MET A 514 18.45 15.38 -4.34
C MET A 514 17.20 16.16 -4.02
N THR A 515 16.73 16.94 -4.99
CA THR A 515 15.55 17.79 -4.90
C THR A 515 14.39 16.91 -4.46
N MET A 516 14.16 16.84 -3.14
CA MET A 516 13.09 16.09 -2.51
C MET A 516 11.76 16.83 -2.72
N LYS A 517 11.37 17.04 -3.98
CA LYS A 517 9.99 17.39 -4.33
C LYS A 517 9.15 16.12 -4.16
N GLY A 518 8.67 15.87 -2.96
CA GLY A 518 7.56 14.94 -2.75
C GLY A 518 7.56 14.13 -1.44
N ILE A 519 8.72 13.88 -0.82
CA ILE A 519 8.79 13.07 0.41
C ILE A 519 8.88 13.99 1.61
N VAL A 520 7.78 14.67 1.90
CA VAL A 520 7.58 15.40 3.16
C VAL A 520 6.74 14.49 4.05
N ARG A 521 7.39 13.88 5.06
CA ARG A 521 6.82 13.05 6.15
C ARG A 521 6.98 11.53 5.98
N SER A 522 8.17 11.02 6.25
CA SER A 522 8.32 9.69 6.85
C SER A 522 9.61 9.65 7.67
N GLY A 523 9.56 8.95 8.79
CA GLY A 523 10.63 8.93 9.80
C GLY A 523 11.93 8.35 9.26
N PHE A 524 13.01 9.10 9.39
CA PHE A 524 14.37 8.62 9.16
C PHE A 524 14.77 7.65 10.29
N VAL A 525 15.23 6.45 9.92
CA VAL A 525 15.82 5.49 10.87
C VAL A 525 17.34 5.60 10.77
N TYR A 526 17.96 6.39 11.65
CA TYR A 526 19.43 6.43 11.75
C TYR A 526 19.94 5.23 12.55
N GLY A 527 20.62 4.30 11.89
CA GLY A 527 21.55 3.39 12.54
C GLY A 527 22.97 3.96 12.49
N PHE A 528 23.46 4.58 13.57
CA PHE A 528 24.85 5.03 13.65
C PHE A 528 25.77 3.86 14.02
N ASN A 529 26.40 3.24 13.01
CA ASN A 529 27.51 2.32 13.21
C ASN A 529 28.83 3.09 13.19
N ALA A 530 29.38 3.41 14.36
CA ALA A 530 30.76 3.87 14.51
C ALA A 530 31.66 2.69 14.88
N GLN A 531 32.15 1.94 13.88
CA GLN A 531 33.18 0.93 14.11
C GLN A 531 34.57 1.54 13.88
N LYS A 532 35.41 1.48 14.91
CA LYS A 532 36.84 1.79 14.83
C LYS A 532 37.56 0.59 14.20
N TYR A 533 38.00 0.71 12.95
CA TYR A 533 38.86 -0.29 12.33
C TYR A 533 40.32 0.14 12.52
N PHE A 534 41.07 -0.58 13.36
CA PHE A 534 42.53 -0.54 13.32
C PHE A 534 43.05 -1.84 12.71
N THR A 535 44.13 -1.71 11.94
CA THR A 535 44.90 -2.81 11.36
C THR A 535 46.00 -3.32 12.28
N THR A 536 46.07 -2.90 13.55
CA THR A 536 47.18 -3.27 14.45
C THR A 536 46.67 -3.79 15.80
N THR A 537 47.25 -4.91 16.21
CA THR A 537 46.96 -5.65 17.44
C THR A 537 47.58 -4.95 18.66
N THR A 538 46.75 -4.55 19.65
CA THR A 538 47.05 -4.05 21.03
C THR A 538 47.51 -2.58 21.21
N PRO A 539 47.10 -1.78 22.26
CA PRO A 539 46.07 -1.94 23.33
C PRO A 539 45.08 -0.71 23.43
N PRO A 540 44.40 -0.47 24.58
CA PRO A 540 42.93 -0.47 24.68
C PRO A 540 42.25 0.59 23.82
N ALA A 541 41.24 0.16 23.05
CA ALA A 541 40.41 1.04 22.27
C ALA A 541 39.68 2.03 23.19
N LEU A 542 40.09 3.31 23.18
CA LEU A 542 39.23 4.41 23.60
C LEU A 542 37.94 4.29 22.77
N ALA A 543 36.88 3.83 23.43
CA ALA A 543 35.55 3.77 22.86
C ALA A 543 34.97 5.19 22.85
N TYR A 544 34.30 5.55 21.76
CA TYR A 544 33.61 6.81 21.62
C TYR A 544 32.11 6.52 21.49
N THR A 545 31.28 7.38 22.05
CA THR A 545 29.83 7.40 21.82
C THR A 545 29.48 8.54 20.87
N VAL A 546 28.50 8.29 20.00
CA VAL A 546 27.92 9.28 19.09
C VAL A 546 26.52 9.60 19.59
N GLU A 547 26.23 10.88 19.83
CA GLU A 547 24.92 11.37 20.29
C GLU A 547 24.36 12.33 19.24
N LEU A 548 23.17 12.07 18.68
CA LEU A 548 22.58 12.96 17.68
C LEU A 548 22.23 14.33 18.32
N ALA A 549 22.75 15.41 17.73
CA ALA A 549 22.59 16.78 18.23
C ALA A 549 21.48 17.55 17.49
N GLY A 550 21.21 17.21 16.23
CA GLY A 550 20.19 17.87 15.40
C GLY A 550 20.32 17.49 13.93
N TRP A 551 19.32 17.82 13.11
CA TRP A 551 19.34 17.54 11.67
C TRP A 551 18.49 18.54 10.89
N SER A 552 18.77 18.66 9.60
CA SER A 552 18.02 19.41 8.57
C SER A 552 17.93 18.60 7.29
N LEU A 553 17.33 19.17 6.24
CA LEU A 553 17.20 18.56 4.90
C LEU A 553 18.54 18.09 4.30
N ASP A 554 19.63 18.80 4.58
CA ASP A 554 20.95 18.58 3.98
C ASP A 554 22.03 18.31 5.03
N THR A 555 21.69 18.33 6.33
CA THR A 555 22.66 18.32 7.40
C THR A 555 22.29 17.36 8.53
N VAL A 556 23.26 16.59 9.02
CA VAL A 556 23.15 15.82 10.27
C VAL A 556 24.22 16.30 11.24
N THR A 557 23.83 16.59 12.48
CA THR A 557 24.74 17.07 13.53
C THR A 557 24.79 16.07 14.67
N PHE A 558 25.98 15.70 15.13
CA PHE A 558 26.16 14.78 16.25
C PHE A 558 27.31 15.19 17.17
N PHE A 559 27.22 14.83 18.44
CA PHE A 559 28.30 14.94 19.41
C PHE A 559 29.12 13.66 19.44
N LEU A 560 30.44 13.81 19.46
CA LEU A 560 31.37 12.76 19.83
C LEU A 560 31.80 12.95 21.29
N ARG A 561 31.76 11.87 22.06
CA ARG A 561 32.21 11.79 23.46
C ARG A 561 33.04 10.54 23.67
N LYS A 562 33.97 10.55 24.62
CA LYS A 562 34.59 9.30 25.09
C LYS A 562 33.56 8.51 25.90
N THR A 563 33.53 7.19 25.74
CA THR A 563 32.61 6.30 26.44
C THR A 563 32.83 6.33 27.96
N ASP A 564 34.04 6.65 28.41
CA ASP A 564 34.36 6.81 29.84
C ASP A 564 33.98 8.18 30.43
N GLY A 565 33.38 9.08 29.61
CA GLY A 565 32.96 10.41 30.02
C GLY A 565 34.11 11.41 30.23
N THR A 566 35.35 11.02 29.98
CA THR A 566 36.50 11.93 30.11
C THR A 566 36.53 12.94 28.96
N ALA A 567 37.19 14.07 29.22
CA ALA A 567 37.37 15.11 28.21
C ALA A 567 38.12 14.56 26.98
N ILE A 568 37.66 14.98 25.81
CA ILE A 568 38.41 14.82 24.56
C ILE A 568 39.56 15.84 24.59
N THR A 569 40.79 15.34 24.64
CA THR A 569 42.04 16.12 24.75
C THR A 569 42.87 16.01 23.47
N GLU A 570 43.81 16.94 23.28
CA GLU A 570 44.65 16.98 22.07
C GLU A 570 45.40 15.66 21.84
N THR A 571 45.86 15.02 22.91
CA THR A 571 46.59 13.75 22.90
C THR A 571 45.79 12.56 22.34
N ASP A 572 44.46 12.66 22.28
CA ASP A 572 43.62 11.61 21.67
C ASP A 572 43.76 11.57 20.14
N TYR A 573 44.37 12.60 19.55
CA TYR A 573 44.51 12.78 18.10
C TYR A 573 45.95 12.81 17.61
N THR A 574 46.95 12.95 18.50
CA THR A 574 48.35 13.18 18.10
C THR A 574 49.13 11.92 17.72
N ASN A 575 48.70 10.73 18.15
CA ASN A 575 49.53 9.52 18.02
C ASN A 575 49.07 8.51 16.97
N GLU A 576 47.80 8.50 16.57
CA GLU A 576 47.32 7.92 15.31
C GLU A 576 46.01 8.63 14.92
N PRO A 577 45.81 8.99 13.65
CA PRO A 577 44.61 9.72 13.25
C PRO A 577 43.36 8.86 13.46
N ALA A 578 42.46 9.32 14.34
CA ALA A 578 41.17 8.67 14.54
C ALA A 578 40.31 8.83 13.27
N ALA A 579 40.24 7.78 12.46
CA ALA A 579 39.29 7.69 11.36
C ALA A 579 37.94 7.22 11.92
N PHE A 580 36.95 8.11 11.90
CA PHE A 580 35.57 7.77 12.23
C PHE A 580 34.87 7.36 10.94
N LYS A 581 34.50 6.08 10.85
CA LYS A 581 33.53 5.63 9.86
C LYS A 581 32.16 5.82 10.47
N PHE A 582 31.26 6.47 9.74
CA PHE A 582 29.86 6.59 10.12
C PHE A 582 29.00 6.10 8.97
N MET A 583 28.02 5.27 9.29
CA MET A 583 26.99 4.88 8.35
C MET A 583 25.78 5.78 8.60
N ILE A 584 25.36 6.52 7.59
CA ILE A 584 24.06 7.19 7.61
C ILE A 584 23.18 6.39 6.65
N THR A 585 22.26 5.62 7.23
CA THR A 585 21.14 5.04 6.49
C THR A 585 20.03 6.09 6.53
N TYR A 586 19.79 6.76 5.40
CA TYR A 586 18.52 7.47 5.16
C TYR A 586 17.56 6.49 4.56
#